data_AF-V6TQA1-F1
#
_entry.id   AF-V6TQA1-F1
#
_cell.length_a   1.000
_cell.length_b   1.000
_cell.length_c   1.000
_cell.angle_alpha   90.00
_cell.angle_beta   90.00
_cell.angle_gamma   90.00
#
_symmetry.space_group_name_H-M   'P 1'
#
loop_
_entity.id
_entity.type
_entity.pdbx_description
1 polymer ?
#
loop_
_entity_poly.entity_id
_entity_poly.type
_entity_poly.pdbx_seq_one_letter_code
_entity_poly.pdbx_strand_id
1 'polypeptide(L)'
;MGAAVHGHVRMAELLVEHEGEMTDKNGRTALLLAADNNRANIVPLLINKEARIRDKQGRTPLMWAAHNGHTECVKLLLEREAGMQDENGWTALMYAAVCDHIDSISLLLNVEARMQESDGWTALMIAAQNGYSSSVSLLADKEAGLTNRDGQTALMYAARNGHYKSVSHLTSKEARIQSDNGWTALMLATYHHHINCVLLLAKYENGMKTRLEWQFLSNVFPSGTTALGIAKQRDNRGIVNVLSRYPQE
;
A
#
# COMPACT_ATOMS: atom_id res chain seq x y z
N MET A 1 21.31 16.01 -18.62
CA MET A 1 20.03 15.22 -18.58
C MET A 1 19.83 14.21 -19.73
N GLY A 2 19.95 14.59 -21.01
CA GLY A 2 19.67 13.67 -22.13
C GLY A 2 20.53 12.39 -22.14
N ALA A 3 21.81 12.48 -21.76
CA ALA A 3 22.68 11.33 -21.59
C ALA A 3 22.17 10.33 -20.53
N ALA A 4 21.59 10.84 -19.45
CA ALA A 4 21.07 10.03 -18.35
C ALA A 4 19.79 9.28 -18.75
N VAL A 5 18.89 9.90 -19.52
CA VAL A 5 17.68 9.25 -20.05
C VAL A 5 18.02 8.06 -20.96
N HIS A 6 19.05 8.20 -21.79
CA HIS A 6 19.44 7.18 -22.80
C HIS A 6 20.53 6.23 -22.32
N GLY A 7 21.06 6.40 -21.10
CA GLY A 7 22.11 5.53 -20.56
C GLY A 7 23.50 5.74 -21.19
N HIS A 8 23.78 6.92 -21.74
CA HIS A 8 25.07 7.24 -22.37
C HIS A 8 26.13 7.54 -21.30
N VAL A 9 26.71 6.48 -20.71
CA VAL A 9 27.66 6.52 -19.59
C VAL A 9 28.78 7.54 -19.81
N ARG A 10 29.49 7.47 -20.94
CA ARG A 10 30.64 8.36 -21.21
C ARG A 10 30.24 9.83 -21.31
N MET A 11 29.08 10.12 -21.89
CA MET A 11 28.58 11.50 -21.93
C MET A 11 28.18 11.97 -20.54
N ALA A 12 27.51 11.13 -19.75
CA ALA A 12 27.14 11.46 -18.38
C ALA A 12 28.37 11.75 -17.52
N GLU A 13 29.43 10.93 -17.64
CA GLU A 13 30.70 11.12 -16.93
C GLU A 13 31.39 12.44 -17.30
N LEU A 14 31.36 12.86 -18.56
CA LEU A 14 31.96 14.14 -18.98
C LEU A 14 31.14 15.35 -18.52
N LEU A 15 29.81 15.20 -18.46
CA LEU A 15 28.91 16.32 -18.16
C LEU A 15 28.65 16.49 -16.66
N VAL A 16 28.81 15.47 -15.82
CA VAL A 16 28.43 15.52 -14.39
C VAL A 16 29.10 16.65 -13.61
N GLU A 17 30.35 17.01 -13.95
CA GLU A 17 31.06 18.11 -13.29
C GLU A 17 30.60 19.52 -13.73
N HIS A 18 29.89 19.62 -14.86
CA HIS A 18 29.43 20.89 -15.42
C HIS A 18 27.91 21.09 -15.32
N GLU A 19 27.16 19.99 -15.39
CA GLU A 19 25.69 19.95 -15.49
C GLU A 19 25.02 19.32 -14.26
N GLY A 20 25.80 18.94 -13.24
CA GLY A 20 25.27 18.33 -12.03
C GLY A 20 24.24 19.22 -11.33
N GLU A 21 23.22 18.58 -10.74
CA GLU A 21 22.15 19.23 -9.96
C GLU A 21 21.20 20.12 -10.77
N MET A 22 21.42 20.29 -12.08
CA MET A 22 20.45 20.97 -12.93
C MET A 22 19.15 20.17 -13.02
N THR A 23 18.03 20.90 -13.04
CA THR A 23 16.69 20.32 -13.09
C THR A 23 15.93 20.72 -14.35
N ASP A 24 15.05 19.84 -14.83
CA ASP A 24 14.05 20.20 -15.84
C ASP A 24 12.92 21.07 -15.27
N LYS A 25 11.92 21.40 -16.11
CA LYS A 25 10.75 22.20 -15.71
C LYS A 25 9.89 21.57 -14.60
N ASN A 26 10.04 20.27 -14.34
CA ASN A 26 9.33 19.52 -13.31
C ASN A 26 10.20 19.32 -12.05
N GLY A 27 11.40 19.91 -11.98
CA GLY A 27 12.33 19.72 -10.87
C GLY A 27 13.11 18.42 -10.95
N ARG A 28 13.09 17.70 -12.09
CA ARG A 28 13.77 16.41 -12.22
C ARG A 28 15.23 16.58 -12.59
N THR A 29 16.12 15.94 -11.84
CA THR A 29 17.55 15.87 -12.13
C THR A 29 17.89 14.78 -13.14
N ALA A 30 19.16 14.71 -13.57
CA ALA A 30 19.62 13.63 -14.42
C ALA A 30 19.52 12.26 -13.73
N LEU A 31 19.79 12.17 -12.43
CA LEU A 31 19.65 10.95 -11.63
C LEU A 31 18.20 10.49 -11.54
N LEU A 32 17.25 11.40 -11.33
CA LEU A 32 15.83 11.08 -11.30
C LEU A 32 15.37 10.52 -12.65
N LEU A 33 15.78 11.15 -13.75
CA LEU A 33 15.48 10.67 -15.10
C LEU A 33 16.16 9.32 -15.41
N ALA A 34 17.38 9.07 -14.92
CA ALA A 34 18.04 7.77 -15.02
C ALA A 34 17.27 6.68 -14.27
N ALA A 35 16.83 6.98 -13.05
CA ALA A 35 16.04 6.07 -12.22
C ALA A 35 14.71 5.72 -12.91
N ASP A 36 13.97 6.72 -13.41
CA ASP A 36 12.69 6.57 -14.14
C ASP A 36 12.85 5.70 -15.43
N ASN A 37 13.99 5.79 -16.11
CA ASN A 37 14.26 5.10 -17.38
C ASN A 37 15.13 3.83 -17.24
N ASN A 38 15.24 3.25 -16.04
CA ASN A 38 16.03 2.04 -15.76
C ASN A 38 17.50 2.11 -16.20
N ARG A 39 18.14 3.28 -16.02
CA ARG A 39 19.56 3.48 -16.38
C ARG A 39 20.45 3.29 -15.16
N ALA A 40 20.43 2.07 -14.61
CA ALA A 40 21.20 1.71 -13.42
C ALA A 40 22.71 1.97 -13.57
N ASN A 41 23.24 1.87 -14.79
CA ASN A 41 24.64 2.20 -15.10
C ASN A 41 25.00 3.70 -14.96
N ILE A 42 24.01 4.60 -14.97
CA ILE A 42 24.19 6.03 -14.76
C ILE A 42 24.12 6.41 -13.28
N VAL A 43 23.35 5.66 -12.48
CA VAL A 43 23.11 5.97 -11.07
C VAL A 43 24.41 6.22 -10.28
N PRO A 44 25.45 5.34 -10.34
CA PRO A 44 26.68 5.55 -9.58
C PRO A 44 27.45 6.82 -9.95
N LEU A 45 27.30 7.31 -11.18
CA LEU A 45 27.96 8.54 -11.64
C LEU A 45 27.34 9.79 -11.01
N LEU A 46 26.02 9.77 -10.78
CA LEU A 46 25.27 10.95 -10.36
C LEU A 46 24.92 10.94 -8.87
N ILE A 47 24.90 9.77 -8.22
CA ILE A 47 24.37 9.59 -6.87
C ILE A 47 25.04 10.47 -5.82
N ASN A 48 26.33 10.76 -5.94
CA ASN A 48 27.04 11.58 -4.95
C ASN A 48 26.72 13.08 -5.05
N LYS A 49 26.22 13.55 -6.20
CA LYS A 49 25.82 14.95 -6.40
C LYS A 49 24.32 15.15 -6.30
N GLU A 50 23.53 14.20 -6.81
CA GLU A 50 22.10 14.43 -7.07
C GLU A 50 21.15 13.61 -6.18
N ALA A 51 21.65 12.69 -5.34
CA ALA A 51 20.78 11.94 -4.44
C ALA A 51 20.01 12.88 -3.51
N ARG A 52 18.79 12.47 -3.15
CA ARG A 52 17.86 13.21 -2.28
C ARG A 52 17.32 14.52 -2.88
N ILE A 53 17.72 14.90 -4.08
CA ILE A 53 17.05 15.99 -4.82
C ILE A 53 15.69 15.47 -5.31
N ARG A 54 14.65 16.29 -5.11
CA ARG A 54 13.25 15.91 -5.32
C ARG A 54 12.64 16.67 -6.48
N ASP A 55 11.71 16.03 -7.18
CA ASP A 55 10.85 16.72 -8.14
C ASP A 55 9.84 17.65 -7.46
N LYS A 56 9.05 18.37 -8.25
CA LYS A 56 8.03 19.31 -7.76
C LYS A 56 6.88 18.69 -6.95
N GLN A 57 6.81 17.36 -6.84
CA GLN A 57 5.85 16.65 -5.99
C GLN A 57 6.54 16.05 -4.76
N GLY A 58 7.83 16.36 -4.54
CA GLY A 58 8.63 15.80 -3.47
C GLY A 58 9.17 14.40 -3.76
N ARG A 59 9.03 13.85 -4.97
CA ARG A 59 9.45 12.47 -5.26
C ARG A 59 10.95 12.38 -5.51
N THR A 60 11.56 11.34 -4.96
CA THR A 60 12.99 11.03 -5.12
C THR A 60 13.23 10.10 -6.32
N PRO A 61 14.47 10.01 -6.83
CA PRO A 61 14.88 8.94 -7.74
C PRO A 61 14.47 7.53 -7.28
N LEU A 62 14.63 7.22 -5.98
CA LEU A 62 14.27 5.91 -5.41
C LEU A 62 12.76 5.63 -5.54
N MET A 63 11.91 6.63 -5.33
CA MET A 63 10.46 6.48 -5.51
C MET A 63 10.09 6.21 -6.97
N TRP A 64 10.74 6.88 -7.92
CA TRP A 64 10.55 6.63 -9.36
C TRP A 64 11.03 5.24 -9.78
N ALA A 65 12.19 4.79 -9.28
CA ALA A 65 12.68 3.45 -9.52
C ALA A 65 11.74 2.38 -8.94
N ALA A 66 11.25 2.59 -7.73
CA ALA A 66 10.34 1.69 -7.05
C ALA A 66 8.97 1.60 -7.74
N HIS A 67 8.41 2.74 -8.15
CA HIS A 67 7.12 2.82 -8.88
C HIS A 67 7.14 2.05 -10.20
N ASN A 68 8.28 2.06 -10.90
CA ASN A 68 8.43 1.41 -12.20
C ASN A 68 9.05 -0.02 -12.10
N GLY A 69 9.39 -0.48 -10.90
CA GLY A 69 9.97 -1.82 -10.70
C GLY A 69 11.43 -1.96 -11.14
N HIS A 70 12.16 -0.85 -11.27
CA HIS A 70 13.55 -0.82 -11.70
C HIS A 70 14.49 -1.23 -10.55
N THR A 71 14.47 -2.52 -10.23
CA THR A 71 15.05 -3.12 -9.02
C THR A 71 16.54 -2.81 -8.83
N GLU A 72 17.34 -2.77 -9.90
CA GLU A 72 18.76 -2.42 -9.77
C GLU A 72 18.96 -0.94 -9.41
N CYS A 73 18.13 -0.04 -9.96
CA CYS A 73 18.12 1.36 -9.53
C CYS A 73 17.69 1.48 -8.06
N VAL A 74 16.66 0.72 -7.63
CA VAL A 74 16.23 0.67 -6.22
C VAL A 74 17.40 0.29 -5.32
N LYS A 75 18.09 -0.81 -5.64
CA LYS A 75 19.24 -1.30 -4.87
C LYS A 75 20.35 -0.25 -4.75
N LEU A 76 20.69 0.43 -5.84
CA LEU A 76 21.75 1.45 -5.85
C LEU A 76 21.38 2.72 -5.09
N LEU A 77 20.10 3.10 -5.07
CA LEU A 77 19.62 4.33 -4.44
C LEU A 77 19.25 4.17 -2.96
N LEU A 78 18.98 2.92 -2.52
CA LEU A 78 18.43 2.59 -1.20
C LEU A 78 19.22 3.22 -0.05
N GLU A 79 20.55 3.10 -0.04
CA GLU A 79 21.38 3.60 1.06
C GLU A 79 21.38 5.13 1.21
N ARG A 80 20.97 5.86 0.16
CA ARG A 80 21.00 7.33 0.15
C ARG A 80 19.64 7.96 0.36
N GLU A 81 18.57 7.26 -0.03
CA GLU A 81 17.23 7.86 -0.15
C GLU A 81 16.13 7.11 0.63
N ALA A 82 16.42 5.94 1.20
CA ALA A 82 15.43 5.20 1.98
C ALA A 82 14.91 6.03 3.16
N GLY A 83 13.60 5.92 3.40
CA GLY A 83 12.91 6.65 4.48
C GLY A 83 12.55 8.08 4.12
N MET A 84 12.81 8.52 2.89
CA MET A 84 12.29 9.80 2.39
C MET A 84 10.82 9.66 2.01
N GLN A 85 10.09 10.77 2.10
CA GLN A 85 8.67 10.86 1.74
C GLN A 85 8.44 12.02 0.76
N ASP A 86 7.48 11.82 -0.15
CA ASP A 86 6.99 12.88 -1.03
C ASP A 86 6.05 13.84 -0.29
N GLU A 87 5.47 14.82 -1.00
CA GLU A 87 4.59 15.83 -0.39
C GLU A 87 3.31 15.25 0.23
N ASN A 88 2.88 14.06 -0.19
CA ASN A 88 1.74 13.37 0.39
C ASN A 88 2.14 12.34 1.44
N GLY A 89 3.43 12.20 1.76
CA GLY A 89 3.93 11.21 2.70
C GLY A 89 4.24 9.85 2.07
N TRP A 90 4.18 9.70 0.74
CA TRP A 90 4.44 8.40 0.11
C TRP A 90 5.91 8.04 0.14
N THR A 91 6.22 6.79 0.48
CA THR A 91 7.56 6.20 0.44
C THR A 91 7.77 5.40 -0.84
N ALA A 92 9.03 5.02 -1.13
CA ALA A 92 9.32 4.15 -2.25
C ALA A 92 8.64 2.77 -2.10
N LEU A 93 8.54 2.24 -0.88
CA LEU A 93 7.84 0.99 -0.57
C LEU A 93 6.35 1.06 -0.95
N MET A 94 5.68 2.19 -0.70
CA MET A 94 4.28 2.40 -1.08
C MET A 94 4.12 2.48 -2.61
N TYR A 95 5.04 3.15 -3.31
CA TYR A 95 5.08 3.18 -4.77
C TYR A 95 5.35 1.80 -5.39
N ALA A 96 6.18 0.96 -4.76
CA ALA A 96 6.37 -0.42 -5.19
C ALA A 96 5.12 -1.28 -4.94
N ALA A 97 4.45 -1.07 -3.80
CA ALA A 97 3.25 -1.82 -3.41
C ALA A 97 2.03 -1.53 -4.30
N VAL A 98 1.83 -0.28 -4.75
CA VAL A 98 0.72 0.06 -5.67
C VAL A 98 0.88 -0.55 -7.06
N CYS A 99 2.11 -0.91 -7.47
CA CYS A 99 2.41 -1.54 -8.76
C CYS A 99 2.78 -3.03 -8.66
N ASP A 100 2.67 -3.64 -7.47
CA ASP A 100 3.01 -5.05 -7.19
C ASP A 100 4.46 -5.45 -7.56
N HIS A 101 5.42 -4.54 -7.36
CA HIS A 101 6.83 -4.80 -7.67
C HIS A 101 7.53 -5.54 -6.51
N ILE A 102 7.32 -6.85 -6.43
CA ILE A 102 7.78 -7.74 -5.35
C ILE A 102 9.28 -7.61 -5.01
N ASP A 103 10.14 -7.51 -6.02
CA ASP A 103 11.59 -7.41 -5.79
C ASP A 103 11.96 -6.06 -5.15
N SER A 104 11.36 -4.96 -5.61
CA SER A 104 11.51 -3.64 -4.99
C SER A 104 10.95 -3.62 -3.56
N ILE A 105 9.79 -4.25 -3.33
CA ILE A 105 9.22 -4.39 -1.97
C ILE A 105 10.19 -5.14 -1.07
N SER A 106 10.77 -6.25 -1.54
CA SER A 106 11.70 -7.07 -0.77
C SER A 106 12.95 -6.28 -0.34
N LEU A 107 13.48 -5.41 -1.21
CA LEU A 107 14.61 -4.55 -0.89
C LEU A 107 14.24 -3.46 0.12
N LEU A 108 13.08 -2.83 -0.05
CA LEU A 108 12.65 -1.67 0.73
C LEU A 108 12.02 -2.03 2.09
N LEU A 109 11.52 -3.25 2.24
CA LEU A 109 10.74 -3.69 3.41
C LEU A 109 11.46 -3.43 4.74
N ASN A 110 12.76 -3.73 4.84
CA ASN A 110 13.46 -3.62 6.11
C ASN A 110 13.84 -2.18 6.49
N VAL A 111 13.74 -1.24 5.56
CA VAL A 111 14.12 0.16 5.77
C VAL A 111 12.94 1.12 5.82
N GLU A 112 11.84 0.80 5.14
CA GLU A 112 10.66 1.68 5.04
C GLU A 112 9.37 1.09 5.62
N ALA A 113 9.38 -0.17 6.09
CA ALA A 113 8.18 -0.75 6.69
C ALA A 113 7.65 0.09 7.85
N ARG A 114 6.33 0.08 7.99
CA ARG A 114 5.57 0.78 9.05
C ARG A 114 5.52 2.30 8.89
N MET A 115 6.17 2.86 7.88
CA MET A 115 5.93 4.24 7.49
C MET A 115 4.51 4.39 6.95
N GLN A 116 3.93 5.56 7.18
CA GLN A 116 2.56 5.86 6.78
C GLN A 116 2.54 7.17 5.98
N GLU A 117 1.74 7.20 4.93
CA GLU A 117 1.47 8.45 4.22
C GLU A 117 0.54 9.34 5.05
N SER A 118 0.23 10.54 4.54
CA SER A 118 -0.49 11.57 5.27
C SER A 118 -1.77 11.06 5.92
N ASP A 119 -2.59 10.26 5.24
CA ASP A 119 -3.84 9.70 5.77
C ASP A 119 -3.67 8.38 6.55
N GLY A 120 -2.44 7.99 6.86
CA GLY A 120 -2.13 6.82 7.66
C GLY A 120 -2.05 5.50 6.86
N TRP A 121 -2.09 5.55 5.53
CA TRP A 121 -1.97 4.36 4.71
C TRP A 121 -0.55 3.79 4.73
N THR A 122 -0.48 2.46 4.81
CA THR A 122 0.75 1.67 4.72
C THR A 122 0.85 1.01 3.34
N ALA A 123 2.05 0.52 2.99
CA ALA A 123 2.22 -0.28 1.79
C ALA A 123 1.36 -1.56 1.83
N LEU A 124 1.18 -2.18 3.00
CA LEU A 124 0.31 -3.34 3.19
C LEU A 124 -1.16 -3.02 2.89
N MET A 125 -1.67 -1.87 3.34
CA MET A 125 -3.05 -1.45 3.04
C MET A 125 -3.26 -1.22 1.54
N ILE A 126 -2.29 -0.60 0.87
CA ILE A 126 -2.29 -0.37 -0.58
C ILE A 126 -2.31 -1.72 -1.33
N ALA A 127 -1.42 -2.65 -0.99
CA ALA A 127 -1.36 -3.98 -1.61
C ALA A 127 -2.65 -4.79 -1.36
N ALA A 128 -3.20 -4.71 -0.14
CA ALA A 128 -4.43 -5.40 0.24
C ALA A 128 -5.66 -4.84 -0.49
N GLN A 129 -5.74 -3.51 -0.67
CA GLN A 129 -6.78 -2.85 -1.43
C GLN A 129 -6.82 -3.31 -2.89
N ASN A 130 -5.65 -3.56 -3.50
CA ASN A 130 -5.53 -3.99 -4.90
C ASN A 130 -5.52 -5.52 -5.09
N GLY A 131 -5.54 -6.28 -3.99
CA GLY A 131 -5.60 -7.75 -4.05
C GLY A 131 -4.27 -8.44 -4.40
N TYR A 132 -3.15 -7.73 -4.27
CA TYR A 132 -1.81 -8.24 -4.53
C TYR A 132 -1.36 -9.18 -3.41
N SER A 133 -1.85 -10.41 -3.41
CA SER A 133 -1.66 -11.36 -2.31
C SER A 133 -0.20 -11.69 -2.02
N SER A 134 0.68 -11.67 -3.04
CA SER A 134 2.12 -11.89 -2.87
C SER A 134 2.76 -10.73 -2.10
N SER A 135 2.48 -9.48 -2.50
CA SER A 135 2.89 -8.27 -1.77
C SER A 135 2.34 -8.28 -0.34
N VAL A 136 1.06 -8.62 -0.17
CA VAL A 136 0.43 -8.73 1.16
C VAL A 136 1.16 -9.75 2.03
N SER A 137 1.48 -10.93 1.50
CA SER A 137 2.19 -11.97 2.26
C SER A 137 3.58 -11.51 2.70
N LEU A 138 4.28 -10.72 1.89
CA LEU A 138 5.61 -10.21 2.20
C LEU A 138 5.58 -9.07 3.24
N LEU A 139 4.60 -8.17 3.12
CA LEU A 139 4.47 -6.98 3.98
C LEU A 139 3.86 -7.30 5.35
N ALA A 140 3.01 -8.34 5.44
CA ALA A 140 2.18 -8.62 6.61
C ALA A 140 3.00 -8.86 7.90
N ASP A 141 4.23 -9.38 7.82
CA ASP A 141 5.05 -9.62 9.01
C ASP A 141 5.54 -8.34 9.68
N LYS A 142 5.62 -7.22 8.94
CA LYS A 142 6.13 -5.94 9.46
C LYS A 142 5.03 -4.92 9.74
N GLU A 143 3.99 -4.92 8.91
CA GLU A 143 2.99 -3.84 8.88
C GLU A 143 1.61 -4.23 9.40
N ALA A 144 1.33 -5.53 9.60
CA ALA A 144 0.01 -5.93 10.07
C ALA A 144 -0.34 -5.32 11.44
N GLY A 145 -1.61 -4.94 11.57
CA GLY A 145 -2.14 -4.29 12.78
C GLY A 145 -1.96 -2.77 12.82
N LEU A 146 -1.28 -2.18 11.85
CA LEU A 146 -1.32 -0.73 11.64
C LEU A 146 -2.69 -0.31 11.08
N THR A 147 -3.11 0.90 11.41
CA THR A 147 -4.38 1.49 10.99
C THR A 147 -4.17 2.86 10.37
N ASN A 148 -5.00 3.21 9.38
CA ASN A 148 -5.04 4.56 8.86
C ASN A 148 -5.84 5.51 9.78
N ARG A 149 -6.06 6.76 9.35
CA ARG A 149 -6.80 7.77 10.13
C ARG A 149 -8.25 7.42 10.46
N ASP A 150 -8.86 6.47 9.74
CA ASP A 150 -10.22 5.97 10.00
C ASP A 150 -10.23 4.70 10.87
N GLY A 151 -9.06 4.28 11.38
CA GLY A 151 -8.88 3.02 12.10
C GLY A 151 -8.90 1.78 11.19
N GLN A 152 -8.84 1.94 9.86
CA GLN A 152 -8.96 0.81 8.94
C GLN A 152 -7.63 0.06 8.76
N THR A 153 -7.69 -1.27 8.75
CA THR A 153 -6.54 -2.16 8.51
C THR A 153 -6.48 -2.64 7.06
N ALA A 154 -5.39 -3.31 6.70
CA ALA A 154 -5.25 -3.96 5.40
C ALA A 154 -6.32 -5.05 5.17
N LEU A 155 -6.65 -5.83 6.21
CA LEU A 155 -7.67 -6.88 6.16
C LEU A 155 -9.04 -6.29 5.82
N MET A 156 -9.36 -5.11 6.36
CA MET A 156 -10.61 -4.40 6.04
C MET A 156 -10.69 -4.01 4.57
N TYR A 157 -9.61 -3.49 3.98
CA TYR A 157 -9.56 -3.16 2.55
C TYR A 157 -9.63 -4.40 1.66
N ALA A 158 -8.90 -5.47 1.99
CA ALA A 158 -8.97 -6.74 1.25
C ALA A 158 -10.38 -7.34 1.29
N ALA A 159 -11.03 -7.32 2.46
CA ALA A 159 -12.37 -7.84 2.65
C ALA A 159 -13.44 -6.99 1.93
N ARG A 160 -13.31 -5.65 1.99
CA ARG A 160 -14.17 -4.69 1.28
C ARG A 160 -14.17 -4.90 -0.24
N ASN A 161 -13.02 -5.23 -0.81
CA ASN A 161 -12.83 -5.41 -2.26
C ASN A 161 -12.88 -6.89 -2.71
N GLY A 162 -13.13 -7.82 -1.80
CA GLY A 162 -13.33 -9.24 -2.12
C GLY A 162 -12.06 -10.04 -2.41
N HIS A 163 -10.90 -9.52 -2.02
CA HIS A 163 -9.60 -10.16 -2.24
C HIS A 163 -9.33 -11.26 -1.20
N TYR A 164 -10.05 -12.38 -1.32
CA TYR A 164 -10.04 -13.45 -0.32
C TYR A 164 -8.66 -14.09 -0.07
N LYS A 165 -7.75 -14.07 -1.06
CA LYS A 165 -6.36 -14.54 -0.87
C LYS A 165 -5.61 -13.63 0.10
N SER A 166 -5.70 -12.31 -0.08
CA SER A 166 -5.15 -11.32 0.85
C SER A 166 -5.79 -11.43 2.24
N VAL A 167 -7.12 -11.62 2.30
CA VAL A 167 -7.83 -11.92 3.55
C VAL A 167 -7.23 -13.16 4.23
N SER A 168 -6.97 -14.24 3.50
CA SER A 168 -6.38 -15.45 4.05
C SER A 168 -5.01 -15.21 4.69
N HIS A 169 -4.15 -14.38 4.08
CA HIS A 169 -2.84 -14.04 4.65
C HIS A 169 -2.95 -13.16 5.91
N LEU A 170 -3.94 -12.26 5.95
CA LEU A 170 -4.06 -11.26 7.01
C LEU A 170 -4.91 -11.71 8.21
N THR A 171 -5.79 -12.69 8.02
CA THR A 171 -6.78 -13.10 9.03
C THR A 171 -6.15 -13.47 10.37
N SER A 172 -5.02 -14.18 10.38
CA SER A 172 -4.34 -14.57 11.63
C SER A 172 -3.70 -13.40 12.39
N LYS A 173 -3.51 -12.26 11.72
CA LYS A 173 -2.80 -11.09 12.26
C LYS A 173 -3.74 -9.93 12.61
N GLU A 174 -4.83 -9.77 11.87
CA GLU A 174 -5.68 -8.57 11.95
C GLU A 174 -7.15 -8.85 12.24
N ALA A 175 -7.57 -10.12 12.30
CA ALA A 175 -8.97 -10.42 12.64
C ALA A 175 -9.32 -9.83 14.01
N ARG A 176 -10.57 -9.39 14.14
CA ARG A 176 -11.13 -8.74 15.35
C ARG A 176 -10.64 -7.31 15.61
N ILE A 177 -9.85 -6.71 14.74
CA ILE A 177 -9.60 -5.27 14.77
C ILE A 177 -10.86 -4.56 14.23
N GLN A 178 -11.21 -3.43 14.85
CA GLN A 178 -12.32 -2.58 14.44
C GLN A 178 -11.80 -1.20 14.04
N SER A 179 -12.39 -0.63 12.99
CA SER A 179 -12.21 0.78 12.67
C SER A 179 -12.84 1.68 13.73
N ASP A 180 -12.65 2.99 13.61
CA ASP A 180 -13.09 3.95 14.62
C ASP A 180 -14.62 3.92 14.85
N ASN A 181 -15.38 3.68 13.79
CA ASN A 181 -16.84 3.48 13.85
C ASN A 181 -17.27 2.05 14.27
N GLY A 182 -16.33 1.16 14.55
CA GLY A 182 -16.57 -0.20 14.99
C GLY A 182 -16.78 -1.23 13.88
N TRP A 183 -16.49 -0.91 12.62
CA TRP A 183 -16.62 -1.88 11.53
C TRP A 183 -15.47 -2.89 11.55
N THR A 184 -15.80 -4.16 11.29
CA THR A 184 -14.81 -5.22 11.09
C THR A 184 -14.66 -5.54 9.60
N ALA A 185 -13.63 -6.32 9.25
CA ALA A 185 -13.46 -6.83 7.89
C ALA A 185 -14.65 -7.70 7.44
N LEU A 186 -15.22 -8.52 8.33
CA LEU A 186 -16.39 -9.33 8.04
C LEU A 186 -17.62 -8.48 7.69
N MET A 187 -17.82 -7.36 8.40
CA MET A 187 -18.93 -6.44 8.12
C MET A 187 -18.79 -5.82 6.74
N LEU A 188 -17.57 -5.39 6.38
CA LEU A 188 -17.27 -4.85 5.05
C LEU A 188 -17.46 -5.89 3.94
N ALA A 189 -16.92 -7.10 4.09
CA ALA A 189 -17.15 -8.20 3.15
C ALA A 189 -18.63 -8.54 3.00
N THR A 190 -19.38 -8.47 4.10
CA THR A 190 -20.82 -8.73 4.10
C THR A 190 -21.59 -7.66 3.34
N TYR A 191 -21.30 -6.38 3.63
CA TYR A 191 -21.90 -5.24 2.97
C TYR A 191 -21.66 -5.25 1.45
N HIS A 192 -20.46 -5.64 1.02
CA HIS A 192 -20.07 -5.73 -0.38
C HIS A 192 -20.33 -7.10 -1.03
N HIS A 193 -21.05 -7.99 -0.36
CA HIS A 193 -21.47 -9.30 -0.90
C HIS A 193 -20.32 -10.28 -1.25
N HIS A 194 -19.17 -10.18 -0.58
CA HIS A 194 -17.99 -11.01 -0.84
C HIS A 194 -17.98 -12.31 -0.02
N ILE A 195 -18.74 -13.31 -0.47
CA ILE A 195 -18.97 -14.58 0.25
C ILE A 195 -17.69 -15.33 0.65
N ASN A 196 -16.66 -15.34 -0.19
CA ASN A 196 -15.40 -16.03 0.12
C ASN A 196 -14.65 -15.37 1.29
N CYS A 197 -14.71 -14.04 1.39
CA CYS A 197 -14.14 -13.32 2.53
C CYS A 197 -14.96 -13.59 3.80
N VAL A 198 -16.31 -13.61 3.68
CA VAL A 198 -17.21 -13.98 4.78
C VAL A 198 -16.88 -15.35 5.34
N LEU A 199 -16.69 -16.35 4.48
CA LEU A 199 -16.35 -17.72 4.90
C LEU A 199 -15.05 -17.78 5.71
N LEU A 200 -14.05 -16.97 5.36
CA LEU A 200 -12.77 -16.91 6.08
C LEU A 200 -12.89 -16.19 7.42
N LEU A 201 -13.72 -15.16 7.51
CA LEU A 201 -13.80 -14.25 8.65
C LEU A 201 -14.87 -14.59 9.68
N ALA A 202 -15.92 -15.33 9.29
CA ALA A 202 -17.08 -15.60 10.15
C ALA A 202 -16.69 -16.21 11.51
N LYS A 203 -15.74 -17.15 11.53
CA LYS A 203 -15.31 -17.80 12.77
C LYS A 203 -14.59 -16.87 13.77
N TYR A 204 -14.18 -15.67 13.35
CA TYR A 204 -13.44 -14.73 14.17
C TYR A 204 -14.29 -13.53 14.63
N GLU A 205 -15.22 -13.06 13.79
CA GLU A 205 -15.82 -11.73 13.93
C GLU A 205 -17.37 -11.71 13.97
N ASN A 206 -18.04 -12.86 13.83
CA ASN A 206 -19.50 -12.92 13.60
C ASN A 206 -20.36 -12.20 14.66
N GLY A 207 -20.00 -12.31 15.95
CA GLY A 207 -20.71 -11.65 17.06
C GLY A 207 -20.32 -10.18 17.29
N MET A 208 -19.31 -9.66 16.58
CA MET A 208 -18.83 -8.29 16.79
C MET A 208 -19.85 -7.25 16.31
N LYS A 209 -19.81 -6.08 16.95
CA LYS A 209 -20.81 -5.02 16.79
C LYS A 209 -20.19 -3.68 16.45
N THR A 210 -20.84 -2.92 15.55
CA THR A 210 -20.49 -1.52 15.29
C THR A 210 -20.57 -0.69 16.57
N ARG A 211 -19.74 0.34 16.68
CA ARG A 211 -19.71 1.24 17.85
C ARG A 211 -20.54 2.49 17.60
N LEU A 212 -20.51 2.98 16.36
CA LEU A 212 -21.25 4.16 15.94
C LEU A 212 -22.29 3.79 14.89
N GLU A 213 -23.30 4.64 14.75
CA GLU A 213 -24.17 4.61 13.59
C GLU A 213 -23.35 4.90 12.33
N TRP A 214 -23.64 4.17 11.27
CA TRP A 214 -23.04 4.40 9.97
C TRP A 214 -24.12 4.48 8.90
N GLN A 215 -24.06 5.53 8.11
CA GLN A 215 -24.97 5.77 7.00
C GLN A 215 -24.18 5.83 5.70
N PHE A 216 -24.64 5.09 4.70
CA PHE A 216 -24.12 5.17 3.34
C PHE A 216 -25.27 5.05 2.34
N LEU A 217 -25.45 6.09 1.53
CA LEU A 217 -26.63 6.25 0.67
C LEU A 217 -27.91 6.10 1.50
N SER A 218 -28.80 5.18 1.09
CA SER A 218 -30.06 4.89 1.78
C SER A 218 -29.95 3.85 2.90
N ASN A 219 -28.78 3.24 3.11
CA ASN A 219 -28.60 2.26 4.19
C ASN A 219 -28.15 2.97 5.47
N VAL A 220 -28.90 2.78 6.55
CA VAL A 220 -28.55 3.21 7.91
C VAL A 220 -28.33 1.97 8.77
N PHE A 221 -27.17 1.88 9.41
CA PHE A 221 -26.83 0.81 10.35
C PHE A 221 -26.59 1.42 11.73
N PRO A 222 -27.50 1.22 12.69
CA PRO A 222 -27.34 1.73 14.05
C PRO A 222 -26.08 1.17 14.73
N SER A 223 -25.64 1.83 15.80
CA SER A 223 -24.65 1.25 16.71
C SER A 223 -25.15 -0.11 17.23
N GLY A 224 -24.26 -1.09 17.39
CA GLY A 224 -24.63 -2.44 17.82
C GLY A 224 -24.93 -3.40 16.67
N THR A 225 -24.82 -2.97 15.41
CA THR A 225 -25.09 -3.81 14.23
C THR A 225 -24.00 -4.87 14.06
N THR A 226 -24.40 -6.13 13.87
CA THR A 226 -23.49 -7.25 13.53
C THR A 226 -23.42 -7.49 12.02
N ALA A 227 -22.46 -8.29 11.57
CA ALA A 227 -22.40 -8.74 10.18
C ALA A 227 -23.69 -9.47 9.74
N LEU A 228 -24.30 -10.28 10.62
CA LEU A 228 -25.59 -10.91 10.33
C LEU A 228 -26.72 -9.88 10.17
N GLY A 229 -26.72 -8.81 10.98
CA GLY A 229 -27.65 -7.69 10.83
C GLY A 229 -27.51 -7.02 9.47
N ILE A 230 -26.28 -6.74 9.04
CA ILE A 230 -25.98 -6.18 7.72
C ILE A 230 -26.50 -7.11 6.61
N ALA A 231 -26.20 -8.41 6.69
CA ALA A 231 -26.62 -9.39 5.69
C ALA A 231 -28.14 -9.46 5.52
N LYS A 232 -28.89 -9.40 6.64
CA LYS A 232 -30.35 -9.40 6.64
C LYS A 232 -30.91 -8.11 6.01
N GLN A 233 -30.40 -6.95 6.41
CA GLN A 233 -30.84 -5.66 5.88
C GLN A 233 -30.54 -5.52 4.38
N ARG A 234 -29.48 -6.16 3.89
CA ARG A 234 -29.08 -6.21 2.48
C ARG A 234 -29.76 -7.32 1.67
N ASP A 235 -30.69 -8.09 2.26
CA ASP A 235 -31.34 -9.28 1.68
C ASP A 235 -30.35 -10.29 1.05
N ASN A 236 -29.18 -10.47 1.65
CA ASN A 236 -28.20 -11.44 1.18
C ASN A 236 -28.40 -12.81 1.84
N ARG A 237 -29.36 -13.58 1.33
CA ARG A 237 -29.71 -14.93 1.85
C ARG A 237 -28.52 -15.88 1.93
N GLY A 238 -27.59 -15.81 0.97
CA GLY A 238 -26.39 -16.64 0.96
C GLY A 238 -25.51 -16.37 2.16
N ILE A 239 -25.22 -15.10 2.44
CA ILE A 239 -24.42 -14.70 3.61
C ILE A 239 -25.19 -14.95 4.91
N VAL A 240 -26.49 -14.69 4.97
CA VAL A 240 -27.33 -15.02 6.14
C VAL A 240 -27.21 -16.50 6.49
N ASN A 241 -27.30 -17.39 5.49
CA ASN A 241 -27.17 -18.84 5.69
C ASN A 241 -25.78 -19.25 6.20
N VAL A 242 -24.72 -18.54 5.81
CA VAL A 242 -23.36 -18.79 6.31
C VAL A 242 -23.23 -18.31 7.75
N LEU A 243 -23.56 -17.05 8.03
CA LEU A 243 -23.38 -16.42 9.33
C LEU A 243 -24.26 -17.04 10.43
N SER A 244 -25.43 -17.58 10.06
CA SER A 244 -26.32 -18.27 10.99
C SER A 244 -25.76 -19.61 11.52
N ARG A 245 -24.68 -20.11 10.92
CA ARG A 245 -24.00 -21.35 11.37
C ARG A 245 -22.93 -21.12 12.45
N TYR A 246 -22.58 -19.86 12.71
CA TYR A 246 -21.54 -19.50 13.66
C TYR A 246 -22.15 -18.92 14.95
N PRO A 247 -21.55 -19.19 16.13
CA PRO A 247 -21.95 -18.54 17.38
C PRO A 247 -21.84 -17.01 17.27
N GLN A 248 -22.72 -16.31 17.99
CA GLN A 248 -22.79 -14.83 18.01
C GLN A 248 -22.21 -14.26 19.32
N GLU A 249 -21.37 -15.04 20.01
CA GLU A 249 -20.79 -14.70 21.32
C GLU A 249 -19.99 -13.39 21.32
#